data_AF-M4ESI2-F1
#
_entry.id   AF-M4ESI2-F1
#
_cell.length_a   1.000
_cell.length_b   1.000
_cell.length_c   1.000
_cell.angle_alpha   90.00
_cell.angle_beta   90.00
_cell.angle_gamma   90.00
#
_symmetry.space_group_name_H-M   'P 1'
#
loop_
_entity.id
_entity.type
_entity.pdbx_description
1 polymer ?
#
loop_
_entity_poly.entity_id
_entity_poly.type
_entity_poly.pdbx_seq_one_letter_code
_entity_poly.pdbx_strand_id
1 'polypeptide(L)'
;MDSFQGLRSRMNDEYKETVERRYFTITGEQADEQTIDNLIASGESENFLQKAIQEQGRGQIMDTISEIQERHDAVKEIEKNLLELHQVFLDMAALVEAQGQQLNNIESHVAKASSFVRRGTEQLQDAREYQKSSRKWTCYAIILFIVVFILLLIPALPHIMLMLK
;
A
#
# COMPACT_ATOMS: atom_id res chain seq x y z
N MET A 1 -11.05 14.57 1.61
CA MET A 1 -11.12 15.87 2.31
C MET A 1 -12.57 16.35 2.37
N ASP A 2 -13.28 16.31 1.24
CA ASP A 2 -14.71 16.65 1.14
C ASP A 2 -15.63 15.78 2.00
N SER A 3 -15.31 14.49 2.16
CA SER A 3 -16.06 13.57 3.03
C SER A 3 -16.02 13.94 4.51
N PHE A 4 -14.88 14.47 5.00
CA PHE A 4 -14.71 14.87 6.40
C PHE A 4 -15.44 16.19 6.70
N GLN A 5 -15.35 17.16 5.80
CA GLN A 5 -16.11 18.41 5.93
C GLN A 5 -17.62 18.15 5.86
N GLY A 6 -18.06 17.24 4.99
CA GLY A 6 -19.46 16.83 4.91
C GLY A 6 -19.98 16.09 6.16
N LEU A 7 -19.13 15.27 6.80
CA LEU A 7 -19.49 14.60 8.06
C LEU A 7 -19.60 15.58 9.22
N ARG A 8 -18.67 16.54 9.31
CA ARG A 8 -18.66 17.57 10.36
C ARG A 8 -19.86 18.51 10.25
N SER A 9 -20.27 18.88 9.04
CA SER A 9 -21.50 19.66 8.81
C SER A 9 -22.72 18.88 9.34
N ARG A 10 -22.86 17.62 8.93
CA ARG A 10 -23.98 16.76 9.37
C ARG A 10 -24.06 16.62 10.89
N MET A 11 -22.94 16.37 11.56
CA MET A 11 -22.93 16.29 13.03
C MET A 11 -23.34 17.60 13.70
N ASN A 12 -22.92 18.74 13.15
CA ASN A 12 -23.29 20.04 13.70
C ASN A 12 -24.78 20.33 13.52
N ASP A 13 -25.34 19.96 12.37
CA ASP A 13 -26.76 20.11 12.06
C ASP A 13 -27.62 19.22 12.98
N GLU A 14 -27.25 17.95 13.17
CA GLU A 14 -27.92 17.03 14.11
C GLU A 14 -27.85 17.52 15.57
N TYR A 15 -26.72 18.11 15.98
CA TYR A 15 -26.57 18.68 17.31
C TYR A 15 -27.48 19.90 17.51
N LYS A 16 -27.58 20.78 16.51
CA LYS A 16 -28.44 21.97 16.54
C LYS A 16 -29.92 21.58 16.69
N GLU A 17 -30.38 20.62 15.90
CA GLU A 17 -31.75 20.09 15.97
C GLU A 17 -32.07 19.49 17.36
N THR A 18 -31.10 18.80 17.96
CA THR A 18 -31.26 18.20 19.30
C THR A 18 -31.45 19.26 20.39
N VAL A 19 -30.67 20.36 20.34
CA VAL A 19 -30.76 21.45 21.32
C VAL A 19 -32.07 22.23 21.16
N GLU A 20 -32.51 22.47 19.92
CA GLU A 20 -33.78 23.15 19.62
C GLU A 20 -34.98 22.37 20.18
N ARG A 21 -35.00 21.06 19.95
CA ARG A 21 -36.06 20.18 20.44
C ARG A 21 -36.14 20.14 21.97
N ARG A 22 -34.99 20.18 22.65
CA ARG A 22 -34.91 20.27 24.12
C ARG A 22 -35.44 21.60 24.63
N TYR A 23 -35.05 22.70 23.99
CA TYR A 23 -35.53 24.03 24.36
C TYR A 23 -37.06 24.11 24.28
N PHE A 24 -37.64 23.60 23.19
CA PHE A 24 -39.09 23.57 23.00
C PHE A 24 -39.80 22.70 24.04
N THR A 25 -39.25 21.51 24.34
CA THR A 25 -39.85 20.58 25.32
C THR A 25 -39.89 21.19 26.72
N ILE A 26 -38.91 22.04 27.05
CA ILE A 26 -38.74 22.65 28.37
C ILE A 26 -39.55 23.95 28.50
N THR A 27 -39.46 24.82 27.51
CA THR A 27 -40.06 26.16 27.58
C THR A 27 -41.46 26.20 27.02
N GLY A 28 -41.81 25.25 26.15
CA GLY A 28 -43.02 25.31 25.32
C GLY A 28 -42.95 26.34 24.19
N GLU A 29 -41.82 27.02 24.03
CA GLU A 29 -41.61 28.09 23.04
C GLU A 29 -40.55 27.68 22.01
N GLN A 30 -40.69 28.20 20.79
CA GLN A 30 -39.74 27.94 19.72
C GLN A 30 -38.54 28.89 19.90
N ALA A 31 -37.33 28.32 20.02
CA ALA A 31 -36.11 29.11 20.16
C ALA A 31 -35.79 29.88 18.88
N ASP A 32 -35.21 31.07 19.03
CA ASP A 32 -34.54 31.73 17.90
C ASP A 32 -33.16 31.11 17.64
N GLU A 33 -32.69 31.27 16.41
CA GLU A 33 -31.44 30.65 15.97
C GLU A 33 -30.23 31.15 16.76
N GLN A 34 -30.26 32.41 17.21
CA GLN A 34 -29.21 33.01 18.04
C GLN A 34 -29.16 32.39 19.46
N THR A 35 -30.30 32.09 20.08
CA THR A 35 -30.31 31.42 21.40
C THR A 35 -29.74 30.02 21.30
N ILE A 36 -30.06 29.28 20.23
CA ILE A 36 -29.52 27.94 19.99
C ILE A 36 -28.01 27.99 19.79
N ASP A 37 -27.51 28.88 18.94
CA ASP A 37 -26.07 29.01 18.68
C ASP A 37 -25.31 29.44 19.95
N ASN A 38 -25.90 30.33 20.76
CA ASN A 38 -25.32 30.74 22.05
C ASN A 38 -25.31 29.58 23.08
N LEU A 39 -26.35 28.75 23.13
CA LEU A 39 -26.41 27.57 24.02
C LEU A 39 -25.40 26.50 23.62
N ILE A 40 -25.18 26.31 22.32
CA ILE A 40 -24.17 25.42 21.76
C ILE A 40 -22.76 25.94 22.07
N ALA A 41 -22.51 27.24 21.84
CA ALA A 41 -21.20 27.85 22.04
C ALA A 41 -20.80 28.00 23.51
N SER A 42 -21.76 28.29 24.39
CA SER A 42 -21.52 28.44 25.83
C SER A 42 -21.38 27.11 26.57
N GLY A 43 -21.87 26.01 25.99
CA GLY A 43 -21.94 24.71 26.66
C GLY A 43 -22.94 24.67 27.82
N GLU A 44 -23.72 25.73 28.05
CA GLU A 44 -24.67 25.82 29.17
C GLU A 44 -26.01 25.11 28.91
N SER A 45 -26.15 24.43 27.76
CA SER A 45 -27.30 23.58 27.44
C SER A 45 -27.65 22.59 28.56
N GLU A 46 -26.63 22.00 29.21
CA GLU A 46 -26.84 21.10 30.36
C GLU A 46 -27.37 21.83 31.62
N ASN A 47 -26.83 23.01 31.94
CA ASN A 47 -27.24 23.79 33.10
C ASN A 47 -28.68 24.32 32.95
N PHE A 48 -29.05 24.70 31.73
CA PHE A 48 -30.42 25.10 31.38
C PHE A 48 -31.42 23.95 31.63
N LEU A 49 -31.06 22.75 31.20
CA LEU A 49 -31.83 21.52 31.42
C LEU A 49 -31.97 21.22 32.91
N GLN A 50 -30.91 21.42 33.69
CA GLN A 50 -30.89 21.23 35.15
C GLN A 50 -31.84 22.19 35.89
N LYS A 51 -31.97 23.44 35.42
CA LYS A 51 -32.92 24.41 35.96
C LYS A 51 -34.38 24.06 35.66
N ALA A 52 -34.67 23.63 34.44
CA ALA A 52 -36.02 23.21 34.05
C ALA A 52 -36.54 22.00 34.85
N ILE A 53 -35.63 21.08 35.19
CA ILE A 53 -35.92 19.91 36.05
C ILE A 53 -36.37 20.32 37.46
N GLN A 54 -35.81 21.40 37.98
CA GLN A 54 -36.20 21.93 39.29
C GLN A 54 -37.59 22.58 39.27
N GLU A 55 -38.00 23.17 38.14
CA GLU A 55 -39.25 23.93 38.04
C GLU A 55 -40.47 23.10 37.58
N GLN A 56 -40.32 22.07 36.73
CA GLN A 56 -41.47 21.43 36.04
C GLN A 56 -41.80 19.98 36.43
N GLY A 57 -41.04 19.35 37.34
CA GLY A 57 -41.40 18.05 37.92
C GLY A 57 -40.59 16.85 37.39
N ARG A 58 -40.11 16.04 38.33
CA ARG A 58 -39.00 15.07 38.20
C ARG A 58 -39.27 13.82 37.33
N GLY A 59 -40.50 13.56 36.91
CA GLY A 59 -40.88 12.28 36.30
C GLY A 59 -40.42 12.11 34.85
N GLN A 60 -40.87 13.00 33.95
CA GLN A 60 -40.58 12.89 32.51
C GLN A 60 -39.17 13.33 32.12
N ILE A 61 -38.55 14.23 32.89
CA ILE A 61 -37.23 14.75 32.54
C ILE A 61 -36.11 13.77 32.94
N MET A 62 -36.31 12.93 33.97
CA MET A 62 -35.29 11.96 34.37
C MET A 62 -35.12 10.83 33.34
N ASP A 63 -36.22 10.37 32.73
CA ASP A 63 -36.17 9.42 31.60
C ASP A 63 -35.44 10.04 30.40
N THR A 64 -35.72 11.31 30.11
CA THR A 64 -35.07 12.05 29.03
C THR A 64 -33.56 12.21 29.29
N ILE A 65 -33.15 12.56 30.52
CA ILE A 65 -31.72 12.63 30.89
C ILE A 65 -31.06 11.26 30.75
N SER A 66 -31.72 10.18 31.18
CA SER A 66 -31.17 8.83 31.08
C SER A 66 -30.91 8.45 29.62
N GLU A 67 -31.85 8.73 28.71
CA GLU A 67 -31.67 8.49 27.28
C GLU A 67 -30.50 9.33 26.71
N ILE A 68 -30.38 10.58 27.16
CA ILE A 68 -29.31 11.48 26.74
C ILE A 68 -27.94 10.99 27.21
N GLN A 69 -27.84 10.55 28.46
CA GLN A 69 -26.61 10.02 29.04
C GLN A 69 -26.15 8.79 28.27
N GLU A 70 -27.09 7.88 27.96
CA GLU A 70 -26.81 6.66 27.20
C GLU A 70 -26.32 6.97 25.78
N ARG A 71 -26.91 7.97 25.11
CA ARG A 71 -26.42 8.43 23.80
C ARG A 71 -25.05 9.11 23.90
N HIS A 72 -24.81 9.91 24.93
CA HIS A 72 -23.50 10.53 25.14
C HIS A 72 -22.42 9.45 25.33
N ASP A 73 -22.70 8.43 26.14
CA ASP A 73 -21.76 7.33 26.37
C ASP A 73 -21.48 6.56 25.07
N ALA A 74 -22.51 6.34 24.25
CA ALA A 74 -22.34 5.75 22.91
C ALA A 74 -21.47 6.62 21.98
N VAL A 75 -21.66 7.94 21.97
CA VAL A 75 -20.82 8.88 21.18
C VAL A 75 -19.38 8.86 21.65
N LYS A 76 -19.16 8.79 22.97
CA LYS A 76 -17.82 8.71 23.57
C LYS A 76 -17.11 7.40 23.22
N GLU A 77 -17.86 6.30 23.15
CA GLU A 77 -17.35 5.02 22.67
C GLU A 77 -16.97 5.07 21.18
N ILE A 78 -17.80 5.71 20.35
CA ILE A 78 -17.49 5.93 18.93
C ILE A 78 -16.23 6.79 18.76
N GLU A 79 -16.07 7.85 19.55
CA GLU A 79 -14.87 8.70 19.54
C GLU A 79 -13.61 7.89 19.85
N LYS A 80 -13.65 7.06 20.89
CA LYS A 80 -12.55 6.18 21.25
C LYS A 80 -12.20 5.21 20.12
N ASN A 81 -13.20 4.57 19.52
CA ASN A 81 -13.01 3.64 18.41
C ASN A 81 -12.42 4.35 17.17
N LEU A 82 -12.79 5.61 16.93
CA LEU A 82 -12.27 6.42 15.82
C LEU A 82 -10.80 6.82 16.04
N LEU A 83 -10.41 7.11 17.28
CA LEU A 83 -9.01 7.34 17.65
C LEU A 83 -8.16 6.08 17.45
N GLU A 84 -8.66 4.91 17.84
CA GLU A 84 -7.99 3.63 17.60
C GLU A 84 -7.85 3.35 16.09
N LEU A 85 -8.90 3.59 15.31
CA LEU A 85 -8.85 3.44 13.85
C LEU A 85 -7.84 4.40 13.20
N HIS A 86 -7.78 5.65 13.68
CA HIS A 86 -6.80 6.62 13.21
C HIS A 86 -5.36 6.13 13.44
N GLN A 87 -5.10 5.52 14.60
CA GLN A 87 -3.80 4.95 14.91
C GLN A 87 -3.46 3.75 14.01
N VAL A 88 -4.42 2.85 13.75
CA VAL A 88 -4.25 1.76 12.77
C VAL A 88 -3.93 2.30 11.38
N PHE A 89 -4.55 3.41 10.97
CA PHE A 89 -4.30 4.03 9.67
C PHE A 89 -2.89 4.61 9.57
N LEU A 90 -2.39 5.24 10.64
CA LEU A 90 -1.01 5.73 10.72
C LEU A 90 0.01 4.58 10.69
N ASP A 91 -0.24 3.50 11.42
CA ASP A 91 0.61 2.31 11.40
C ASP A 91 0.64 1.66 10.02
N MET A 92 -0.51 1.62 9.33
CA MET A 92 -0.59 1.14 7.95
C MET A 92 0.20 2.03 6.99
N ALA A 93 0.09 3.36 7.12
CA ALA A 93 0.86 4.30 6.30
C ALA A 93 2.38 4.12 6.51
N ALA A 94 2.82 3.93 7.75
CA ALA A 94 4.22 3.66 8.07
C ALA A 94 4.70 2.31 7.50
N LEU A 95 3.87 1.25 7.58
CA LEU A 95 4.18 -0.05 7.00
C LEU A 95 4.25 -0.03 5.46
N VAL A 96 3.40 0.76 4.80
CA VAL A 96 3.42 0.93 3.33
C VAL A 96 4.66 1.72 2.90
N GLU A 97 5.01 2.79 3.60
CA GLU A 97 6.24 3.56 3.35
C GLU A 97 7.49 2.67 3.50
N ALA A 98 7.55 1.87 4.58
CA ALA A 98 8.63 0.91 4.80
C ALA A 98 8.68 -0.19 3.71
N GLN A 99 7.52 -0.65 3.21
CA GLN A 99 7.43 -1.62 2.11
C GLN A 99 7.72 -1.01 0.73
N GLY A 100 7.63 0.32 0.56
CA GLY A 100 7.96 1.02 -0.67
C GLY A 100 9.39 0.76 -1.15
N GLN A 101 10.32 0.47 -0.24
CA GLN A 101 11.70 0.13 -0.59
C GLN A 101 11.84 -1.30 -1.18
N GLN A 102 10.93 -2.23 -0.88
CA GLN A 102 10.96 -3.61 -1.42
C GLN A 102 10.35 -3.74 -2.81
N LEU A 103 9.42 -2.87 -3.22
CA LEU A 103 8.87 -2.88 -4.59
C LEU A 103 9.96 -2.60 -5.64
N ASN A 104 10.92 -1.73 -5.32
CA ASN A 104 12.08 -1.43 -6.16
C ASN A 104 12.95 -2.68 -6.43
N ASN A 105 12.94 -3.64 -5.51
CA ASN A 105 13.68 -4.89 -5.69
C ASN A 105 13.00 -5.81 -6.72
N ILE A 106 11.67 -5.89 -6.77
CA ILE A 106 10.96 -6.74 -7.74
C ILE A 106 11.21 -6.24 -9.16
N GLU A 107 11.05 -4.94 -9.41
CA GLU A 107 11.34 -4.34 -10.71
C GLU A 107 12.81 -4.55 -11.10
N SER A 108 13.74 -4.35 -10.15
CA SER A 108 15.17 -4.62 -10.36
C SER A 108 15.45 -6.09 -10.69
N HIS A 109 14.80 -7.03 -10.01
CA HIS A 109 14.96 -8.46 -10.26
C HIS A 109 14.38 -8.88 -11.62
N VAL A 110 13.22 -8.36 -12.00
CA VAL A 110 12.59 -8.62 -13.31
C VAL A 110 13.43 -8.01 -14.43
N ALA A 111 13.92 -6.78 -14.27
CA ALA A 111 14.81 -6.12 -15.23
C ALA A 111 16.13 -6.88 -15.39
N LYS A 112 16.73 -7.33 -14.28
CA LYS A 112 17.94 -8.18 -14.30
C LYS A 112 17.68 -9.50 -15.01
N ALA A 113 16.61 -10.20 -14.66
CA ALA A 113 16.24 -11.48 -15.29
C ALA A 113 16.04 -11.32 -16.81
N SER A 114 15.31 -10.28 -17.24
CA SER A 114 15.14 -9.94 -18.65
C SER A 114 16.48 -9.68 -19.35
N SER A 115 17.38 -8.91 -18.72
CA SER A 115 18.71 -8.64 -19.25
C SER A 115 19.57 -9.90 -19.40
N PHE A 116 19.51 -10.83 -18.43
CA PHE A 116 20.25 -12.09 -18.47
C PHE A 116 19.74 -13.01 -19.58
N VAL A 117 18.42 -13.10 -19.74
CA VAL A 117 17.81 -13.89 -20.84
C VAL A 117 18.23 -13.31 -22.19
N ARG A 118 18.15 -11.99 -22.38
CA ARG A 118 18.57 -11.34 -23.64
C ARG A 118 20.04 -11.61 -23.96
N ARG A 119 20.94 -11.37 -23.00
CA ARG A 119 22.38 -11.64 -23.19
C ARG A 119 22.66 -13.12 -23.44
N GLY A 120 21.95 -14.01 -22.74
CA GLY A 120 22.04 -15.45 -22.97
C GLY A 120 21.62 -15.83 -24.40
N THR A 121 20.55 -15.24 -24.92
CA THR A 121 20.11 -15.47 -26.31
C THR A 121 21.11 -14.96 -27.34
N GLU A 122 21.70 -13.79 -27.12
CA GLU A 122 22.76 -13.23 -27.99
C GLU A 122 23.99 -14.16 -28.00
N GLN A 123 24.46 -14.61 -26.84
CA GLN A 123 25.60 -15.53 -26.74
C GLN A 123 25.31 -16.89 -27.42
N LEU A 124 24.09 -17.41 -27.32
CA LEU A 124 23.70 -18.64 -28.01
C LEU A 124 23.67 -18.44 -29.53
N GLN A 125 23.25 -17.28 -30.01
CA GLN A 125 23.27 -16.94 -31.43
C GLN A 125 24.71 -16.85 -31.95
N ASP A 126 25.58 -16.13 -31.25
CA ASP A 126 27.00 -16.02 -31.59
C ASP A 126 27.68 -17.40 -31.58
N ALA A 127 27.44 -18.21 -30.54
CA ALA A 127 27.99 -19.56 -30.46
C ALA A 127 27.56 -20.44 -31.64
N ARG A 128 26.31 -20.30 -32.11
CA ARG A 128 25.81 -21.00 -33.29
C ARG A 128 26.52 -20.54 -34.56
N GLU A 129 26.77 -19.24 -34.72
CA GLU A 129 27.51 -18.71 -35.87
C GLU A 129 28.97 -19.18 -35.86
N TYR A 130 29.65 -19.13 -34.72
CA TYR A 130 30.99 -19.67 -34.54
C TYR A 130 31.06 -21.17 -34.84
N GLN A 131 30.09 -21.96 -34.35
CA GLN A 131 30.05 -23.39 -34.64
C GLN A 131 29.87 -23.66 -36.14
N LYS A 132 29.06 -22.85 -36.83
CA LYS A 132 28.84 -22.99 -38.28
C LYS A 132 30.09 -22.64 -39.09
N SER A 133 30.82 -21.59 -38.71
CA SER A 133 32.03 -21.14 -39.43
C SER A 133 33.26 -22.01 -39.13
N SER A 134 33.39 -22.50 -37.88
CA SER A 134 34.52 -23.30 -37.41
C SER A 134 34.65 -24.63 -38.17
N ARG A 135 33.54 -25.27 -38.57
CA ARG A 135 33.57 -26.56 -39.30
C ARG A 135 34.49 -26.56 -40.53
N LYS A 136 34.52 -25.47 -41.29
CA LYS A 136 35.38 -25.36 -42.49
C LYS A 136 36.85 -25.24 -42.09
N TRP A 137 37.14 -24.38 -41.12
CA TRP A 137 38.49 -24.18 -40.57
C TRP A 137 39.05 -25.46 -39.94
N THR A 138 38.24 -26.20 -39.19
CA THR A 138 38.64 -27.51 -38.63
C THR A 138 39.00 -28.50 -39.73
N CYS A 139 38.24 -28.53 -40.84
CA CYS A 139 38.55 -29.39 -41.98
C CYS A 139 39.89 -29.01 -42.62
N TYR A 140 40.14 -27.71 -42.87
CA TYR A 140 41.41 -27.23 -43.40
C TYR A 140 42.58 -27.55 -42.47
N ALA A 141 42.41 -27.40 -41.16
CA ALA A 141 43.44 -27.74 -40.17
C ALA A 141 43.77 -29.24 -40.16
N ILE A 142 42.75 -30.12 -40.24
CA ILE A 142 42.95 -31.57 -40.32
C ILE A 142 43.69 -31.96 -41.61
N ILE A 143 43.29 -31.40 -42.76
CA ILE A 143 43.95 -31.67 -44.05
C ILE A 143 45.42 -31.26 -44.00
N LEU A 144 45.70 -30.05 -43.48
CA LEU A 144 47.07 -29.56 -43.33
C LEU A 144 47.91 -30.47 -42.42
N PHE A 145 47.35 -30.94 -41.31
CA PHE A 145 48.03 -31.87 -40.41
C PHE A 145 48.38 -33.19 -41.09
N ILE A 146 47.45 -33.78 -41.88
CA ILE A 146 47.68 -35.01 -42.63
C ILE A 146 48.81 -34.83 -43.66
N VAL A 147 48.83 -33.70 -44.38
CA VAL A 147 49.87 -33.41 -45.38
C VAL A 147 51.25 -33.33 -44.72
N VAL A 148 51.36 -32.62 -43.59
CA VAL A 148 52.61 -32.54 -42.83
C VAL A 148 53.07 -33.92 -42.35
N PHE A 149 52.14 -34.74 -41.85
CA PHE A 149 52.45 -36.10 -41.40
C PHE A 149 52.98 -36.98 -42.53
N ILE A 150 52.38 -36.91 -43.72
CA ILE A 150 52.84 -37.64 -44.90
C ILE A 150 54.25 -37.18 -45.31
N LEU A 151 54.50 -35.86 -45.34
CA LEU A 151 55.82 -35.31 -45.67
C LEU A 151 56.93 -35.74 -44.70
N LEU A 152 56.60 -35.97 -43.42
CA LEU A 152 57.55 -36.47 -42.42
C LEU A 152 57.76 -37.99 -42.52
N LEU A 153 56.70 -38.76 -42.79
CA LEU A 153 56.78 -40.22 -42.85
C LEU A 153 57.43 -40.76 -44.13
N ILE A 154 57.17 -40.15 -45.29
CA ILE A 154 57.74 -40.59 -46.57
C ILE A 154 59.28 -40.70 -46.55
N PRO A 155 60.04 -39.71 -46.08
CA PRO A 155 61.50 -39.80 -46.01
C PRO A 155 61.98 -40.69 -44.85
N ALA A 156 61.20 -40.82 -43.78
CA ALA A 156 61.56 -41.67 -42.64
C ALA A 156 61.43 -43.17 -42.95
N LEU A 157 60.43 -43.57 -43.74
CA LEU A 157 60.18 -44.96 -44.12
C LEU A 157 61.38 -45.67 -44.79
N PRO A 158 62.00 -45.14 -45.87
CA PRO A 158 63.17 -45.76 -46.48
C PRO A 158 64.38 -45.73 -45.55
N HIS A 159 64.58 -44.64 -44.78
CA HIS A 159 65.70 -44.55 -43.83
C HIS A 159 65.61 -45.61 -42.72
N ILE A 160 64.40 -45.83 -42.18
CA ILE A 160 64.14 -46.87 -41.19
C ILE A 160 64.32 -48.26 -41.79
N MET A 161 63.84 -48.48 -43.02
CA MET A 161 63.96 -49.78 -43.70
C MET A 161 65.41 -50.14 -44.05
N LEU A 162 66.25 -49.14 -44.36
CA LEU A 162 67.68 -49.29 -44.61
C LEU A 162 68.48 -49.54 -43.32
N MET A 163 68.04 -49.01 -42.18
CA MET A 163 68.63 -49.29 -40.87
C MET A 163 68.23 -50.67 -40.31
N LEU A 164 67.13 -51.27 -40.78
CA LEU A 164 66.63 -52.57 -40.31
C LEU A 164 67.16 -53.77 -41.11
N LYS A 165 67.83 -53.54 -42.25
CA LYS A 165 68.39 -54.56 -43.14
C LYS A 165 69.91 -54.60 -43.02
#